data_AF-A0A3M2L721-F1
#
_entry.id   AF-A0A3M2L721-F1
#
_cell.length_a   1.000
_cell.length_b   1.000
_cell.length_c   1.000
_cell.angle_alpha   90.00
_cell.angle_beta   90.00
_cell.angle_gamma   90.00
#
_symmetry.space_group_name_H-M   'P 1'
#
loop_
_entity.id
_entity.type
_entity.pdbx_description
1 polymer ?
#
loop_
_entity_poly.entity_id
_entity_poly.type
_entity_poly.pdbx_seq_one_letter_code
_entity_poly.pdbx_strand_id
1 'polypeptide(L)'
;MDGVGGHTTVVVADRFDLVAWRDTLAQSAGLRALAGELGAAAGGGGGVVDFADLLAEAFLAAYKARPRLREPGEMAPSRLGHHRAVSALVTTPGFAELRRETAGDPYAAAMAVLAQAPALRRMVERLPKDPAPDRPPAASTGAARAAEPAEPAQP
;
A
#
# COMPACT_ATOMS: atom_id res chain seq x y z
N MET A 1 17.91 -0.11 -16.83
CA MET A 1 17.58 -0.33 -15.40
C MET A 1 16.30 -1.12 -15.38
N ASP A 2 16.49 -2.44 -15.42
CA ASP A 2 15.44 -3.43 -15.55
C ASP A 2 14.59 -3.51 -14.28
N GLY A 3 13.29 -3.70 -14.48
CA GLY A 3 12.28 -3.74 -13.43
C GLY A 3 12.55 -4.83 -12.39
N VAL A 4 12.77 -4.39 -11.16
CA VAL A 4 12.60 -5.19 -9.95
C VAL A 4 11.40 -4.59 -9.22
N GLY A 5 10.40 -5.41 -8.92
CA GLY A 5 9.12 -4.97 -8.37
C GLY A 5 9.31 -3.99 -7.21
N GLY A 6 8.62 -2.84 -7.28
CA GLY A 6 8.73 -1.79 -6.28
C GLY A 6 8.34 -2.26 -4.87
N HIS A 7 8.69 -1.48 -3.86
CA HIS A 7 8.37 -1.80 -2.48
C HIS A 7 6.86 -1.88 -2.27
N THR A 8 6.44 -2.83 -1.43
CA THR A 8 5.02 -3.03 -1.15
C THR A 8 4.53 -2.34 0.12
N THR A 9 5.45 -1.89 0.97
CA THR A 9 5.17 -1.21 2.25
C THR A 9 5.48 0.27 2.15
N VAL A 10 4.59 1.12 2.66
CA VAL A 10 4.71 2.59 2.57
C VAL A 10 5.65 3.15 3.62
N VAL A 11 5.51 2.73 4.87
CA VAL A 11 6.31 3.17 6.00
C VAL A 11 7.49 2.22 6.18
N VAL A 12 8.68 2.79 6.34
CA VAL A 12 9.87 1.98 6.63
C VAL A 12 9.80 1.45 8.06
N ALA A 13 9.68 0.13 8.18
CA ALA A 13 9.56 -0.60 9.43
C ALA A 13 10.66 -1.65 9.57
N ASP A 14 11.13 -1.86 10.79
CA ASP A 14 11.97 -3.00 11.14
C ASP A 14 11.14 -4.18 11.66
N ARG A 15 11.81 -5.26 12.08
CA ARG A 15 11.12 -6.46 12.57
C ARG A 15 10.34 -6.21 13.87
N PHE A 16 10.83 -5.37 14.77
CA PHE A 16 10.18 -5.09 16.05
C PHE A 16 8.91 -4.28 15.84
N ASP A 17 8.96 -3.31 14.94
CA ASP A 17 7.79 -2.56 14.49
C ASP A 17 6.67 -3.50 13.98
N LEU A 18 7.05 -4.49 13.15
CA LEU A 18 6.11 -5.46 12.60
C LEU A 18 5.55 -6.43 13.66
N VAL A 19 6.36 -6.80 14.66
CA VAL A 19 5.88 -7.60 15.80
C VAL A 19 4.87 -6.81 16.62
N ALA A 20 5.17 -5.55 16.94
CA ALA A 20 4.25 -4.67 17.68
C ALA A 20 2.90 -4.53 16.95
N TRP A 21 2.93 -4.34 15.62
CA TRP A 21 1.71 -4.34 14.81
C TRP A 21 0.95 -5.66 14.91
N ARG A 22 1.62 -6.80 14.69
CA ARG A 22 0.97 -8.12 14.69
C ARG A 22 0.32 -8.45 16.04
N ASP A 23 1.01 -8.17 17.13
CA ASP A 23 0.50 -8.40 18.48
C ASP A 23 -0.69 -7.48 18.77
N THR A 24 -0.60 -6.21 18.38
CA THR A 24 -1.69 -5.23 18.55
C THR A 24 -2.91 -5.60 17.71
N LEU A 25 -2.71 -5.99 16.45
CA LEU A 25 -3.79 -6.44 15.56
C LEU A 25 -4.43 -7.73 16.10
N ALA A 26 -3.67 -8.64 16.70
CA ALA A 26 -4.18 -9.86 17.33
C ALA A 26 -5.00 -9.58 18.60
N GLN A 27 -4.73 -8.48 19.31
CA GLN A 27 -5.45 -8.10 20.53
C GLN A 27 -6.65 -7.17 20.26
N SER A 28 -6.61 -6.38 19.19
CA SER A 28 -7.65 -5.38 18.91
C SER A 28 -8.75 -5.88 17.97
N ALA A 29 -9.92 -6.17 18.54
CA ALA A 29 -11.13 -6.47 17.75
C ALA A 29 -11.56 -5.27 16.88
N GLY A 30 -11.35 -4.04 17.37
CA GLY A 30 -11.69 -2.81 16.63
C GLY A 30 -10.88 -2.66 15.34
N LEU A 31 -9.57 -2.93 15.37
CA LEU A 31 -8.73 -2.86 14.17
C LEU A 31 -9.12 -3.93 13.16
N ARG A 32 -9.42 -5.15 13.61
CA ARG A 32 -9.89 -6.23 12.73
C ARG A 32 -11.24 -5.91 12.09
N ALA A 33 -12.17 -5.36 12.87
CA ALA A 33 -13.46 -4.91 12.36
C ALA A 33 -13.29 -3.81 11.30
N LEU A 34 -12.46 -2.79 11.60
CA LEU A 34 -12.16 -1.72 10.65
C LEU A 34 -11.54 -2.24 9.35
N ALA A 35 -10.61 -3.19 9.42
CA ALA A 35 -10.03 -3.80 8.22
C ALA A 35 -11.11 -4.46 7.34
N GLY A 36 -12.04 -5.20 7.97
CA GLY A 36 -13.17 -5.81 7.27
C GLY A 36 -14.12 -4.79 6.64
N GLU A 37 -14.45 -3.71 7.37
CA GLU A 37 -15.29 -2.63 6.87
C GLU A 37 -14.69 -1.92 5.65
N LEU A 38 -13.38 -1.61 5.69
CA LEU A 38 -12.69 -0.95 4.59
C LEU A 38 -12.62 -1.88 3.36
N GLY A 39 -12.40 -3.18 3.55
CA GLY A 39 -12.46 -4.18 2.48
C GLY A 39 -13.84 -4.28 1.82
N ALA A 40 -14.91 -4.25 2.61
CA ALA A 40 -16.26 -4.23 2.09
C ALA A 40 -16.56 -2.94 1.29
N ALA A 41 -16.13 -1.78 1.79
CA ALA A 41 -16.34 -0.49 1.12
C ALA A 41 -15.62 -0.39 -0.24
N ALA A 42 -14.49 -1.08 -0.39
CA ALA A 42 -13.73 -1.16 -1.64
C ALA A 42 -14.28 -2.18 -2.66
N GLY A 43 -15.37 -2.89 -2.35
CA GLY A 43 -16.01 -3.84 -3.28
C GLY A 43 -15.57 -5.29 -3.11
N GLY A 44 -14.97 -5.66 -1.97
CA GLY A 44 -14.75 -7.07 -1.58
C GLY A 44 -13.69 -7.85 -2.37
N GLY A 45 -13.08 -7.25 -3.40
CA GLY A 45 -12.04 -7.89 -4.23
C GLY A 45 -10.66 -8.01 -3.57
N GLY A 46 -10.42 -7.27 -2.48
CA GLY A 46 -9.23 -7.42 -1.64
C GLY A 46 -9.63 -8.15 -0.36
N GLY A 47 -9.17 -9.40 -0.19
CA GLY A 47 -9.37 -10.13 1.06
C GLY A 47 -8.86 -9.33 2.27
N VAL A 48 -9.22 -9.78 3.48
CA VAL A 48 -8.89 -9.16 4.79
C VAL A 48 -7.43 -8.68 4.91
N VAL A 49 -6.51 -9.28 4.15
CA VAL A 49 -5.09 -8.97 4.08
C VAL A 49 -4.80 -7.57 3.50
N ASP A 50 -5.55 -7.07 2.51
CA ASP A 50 -5.17 -5.84 1.80
C ASP A 50 -5.41 -4.57 2.65
N PHE A 51 -6.53 -4.52 3.36
CA PHE A 51 -6.85 -3.39 4.24
C PHE A 51 -6.18 -3.49 5.60
N ALA A 52 -5.81 -4.70 6.04
CA ALA A 52 -4.91 -4.86 7.18
C ALA A 52 -3.53 -4.27 6.89
N ASP A 53 -3.02 -4.39 5.65
CA ASP A 53 -1.77 -3.72 5.25
C ASP A 53 -1.91 -2.20 5.33
N LEU A 54 -3.01 -1.60 4.84
CA LEU A 54 -3.26 -0.16 4.97
C LEU A 54 -3.29 0.30 6.43
N LEU A 55 -3.95 -0.48 7.31
CA LEU A 55 -3.97 -0.18 8.75
C LEU A 55 -2.59 -0.36 9.40
N ALA A 56 -1.78 -1.32 8.92
CA ALA A 56 -0.40 -1.48 9.37
C ALA A 56 0.41 -0.21 9.09
N GLU A 57 0.29 0.35 7.88
CA GLU A 57 1.00 1.59 7.52
C GLU A 57 0.55 2.78 8.37
N ALA A 58 -0.76 2.93 8.61
CA ALA A 58 -1.29 3.98 9.47
C ALA A 58 -0.82 3.80 10.93
N PHE A 59 -0.82 2.56 11.43
CA PHE A 59 -0.30 2.22 12.76
C PHE A 59 1.17 2.57 12.88
N LEU A 60 2.00 2.15 11.93
CA LEU A 60 3.44 2.41 11.93
C LEU A 60 3.73 3.92 11.85
N ALA A 61 2.92 4.68 11.11
CA ALA A 61 3.04 6.12 11.04
C ALA A 61 2.68 6.82 12.38
N ALA A 62 1.79 6.25 13.19
CA ALA A 62 1.43 6.74 14.52
C ALA A 62 2.43 6.27 15.60
N TYR A 63 2.86 5.00 15.51
CA TYR A 63 3.71 4.33 16.49
C TYR A 63 5.16 4.82 16.44
N LYS A 64 5.72 5.09 15.27
CA LYS A 64 7.12 5.50 15.14
C LYS A 64 7.30 6.96 15.53
N ALA A 65 8.34 7.26 16.31
CA ALA A 65 8.70 8.64 16.68
C ALA A 65 9.07 9.51 15.47
N ARG A 66 9.71 8.91 14.46
CA ARG A 66 10.09 9.56 13.19
C ARG A 66 9.73 8.62 12.02
N PRO A 67 8.45 8.57 11.62
CA PRO A 67 8.04 7.70 10.53
C PRO A 67 8.66 8.22 9.23
N ARG A 68 9.27 7.32 8.46
CA ARG A 68 9.77 7.62 7.11
C ARG A 68 8.87 6.92 6.10
N LEU A 69 8.21 7.70 5.27
CA LEU A 69 7.47 7.18 4.12
C LEU A 69 8.45 6.98 2.96
N ARG A 70 8.25 5.93 2.19
CA ARG A 70 8.92 5.75 0.90
C ARG A 70 8.34 6.72 -0.13
N GLU A 71 9.13 7.06 -1.13
CA GLU A 71 8.68 7.90 -2.24
C GLU A 71 7.77 7.11 -3.20
N PRO A 72 6.83 7.77 -3.90
CA PRO A 72 5.95 7.09 -4.86
C PRO A 72 6.70 6.30 -5.93
N GLY A 73 7.86 6.79 -6.39
CA GLY A 73 8.69 6.12 -7.38
C GLY A 73 9.40 4.86 -6.89
N GLU A 74 9.46 4.65 -5.56
CA GLU A 74 10.02 3.44 -4.95
C GLU A 74 8.97 2.34 -4.77
N MET A 75 7.68 2.64 -4.97
CA MET A 75 6.56 1.76 -4.65
C MET A 75 6.14 0.89 -5.84
N ALA A 76 5.67 -0.32 -5.56
CA ALA A 76 4.96 -1.12 -6.56
C ALA A 76 3.71 -0.37 -7.06
N PRO A 77 3.38 -0.41 -8.37
CA PRO A 77 2.21 0.29 -8.92
C PRO A 77 0.89 -0.06 -8.21
N SER A 78 0.72 -1.35 -7.84
CA SER A 78 -0.44 -1.84 -7.08
C SER A 78 -0.58 -1.21 -5.69
N ARG A 79 0.49 -0.64 -5.13
CA ARG A 79 0.52 -0.04 -3.78
C ARG A 79 0.46 1.48 -3.78
N LEU A 80 0.39 2.12 -4.95
CA LEU A 80 0.29 3.58 -5.06
C LEU A 80 -1.01 4.14 -4.45
N GLY A 81 -2.10 3.38 -4.47
CA GLY A 81 -3.35 3.76 -3.80
C GLY A 81 -3.17 3.88 -2.29
N HIS A 82 -2.55 2.87 -1.67
CA HIS A 82 -2.25 2.86 -0.24
C HIS A 82 -1.25 3.95 0.13
N HIS A 83 -0.21 4.13 -0.69
CA HIS A 83 0.77 5.20 -0.51
C HIS A 83 0.10 6.58 -0.45
N ARG A 84 -0.81 6.88 -1.38
CA ARG A 84 -1.55 8.14 -1.41
C ARG A 84 -2.42 8.34 -0.17
N ALA A 85 -3.13 7.29 0.26
CA ALA A 85 -3.96 7.35 1.46
C ALA A 85 -3.14 7.64 2.72
N VAL A 86 -2.03 6.92 2.92
CA VAL A 86 -1.15 7.10 4.08
C VAL A 86 -0.46 8.46 4.03
N SER A 87 0.04 8.88 2.87
CA SER A 87 0.67 10.20 2.69
C SER A 87 -0.31 11.33 3.01
N ALA A 88 -1.56 11.24 2.56
CA ALA A 88 -2.59 12.21 2.91
C ALA A 88 -2.88 12.21 4.41
N LEU A 89 -3.04 11.02 5.01
CA LEU A 89 -3.34 10.87 6.44
C LEU A 89 -2.27 11.54 7.32
N VAL A 90 -0.98 11.26 7.09
CA VAL A 90 0.11 11.78 7.93
C VAL A 90 0.31 13.28 7.83
N THR A 91 -0.23 13.92 6.78
CA THR A 91 -0.18 15.38 6.60
C THR A 91 -1.34 16.10 7.28
N THR A 92 -2.35 15.37 7.77
CA THR A 92 -3.46 16.00 8.50
C THR A 92 -3.01 16.49 9.88
N PRO A 93 -3.45 17.68 10.33
CA PRO A 93 -3.10 18.21 11.64
C PRO A 93 -3.47 17.26 12.79
N GLY A 94 -4.67 16.68 12.73
CA GLY A 94 -5.15 15.75 13.77
C GLY A 94 -4.31 14.48 13.89
N PHE A 95 -3.80 13.94 12.78
CA PHE A 95 -2.90 12.79 12.84
C PHE A 95 -1.53 13.17 13.41
N ALA A 96 -1.00 14.34 13.03
CA ALA A 96 0.28 14.82 13.55
C ALA A 96 0.24 15.10 15.06
N GLU A 97 -0.87 15.60 15.58
CA GLU A 97 -1.14 15.76 17.01
C GLU A 97 -1.17 14.42 17.72
N LEU A 98 -2.02 13.49 17.27
CA LEU A 98 -2.12 12.14 17.84
C LEU A 98 -0.78 11.41 17.84
N ARG A 99 0.03 11.52 16.78
CA ARG A 99 1.35 10.89 16.73
C ARG A 99 2.27 11.33 17.87
N ARG A 100 2.24 12.61 18.27
CA ARG A 100 3.09 13.09 19.37
C ARG A 100 2.78 12.41 20.70
N GLU A 101 1.52 12.01 20.88
CA GLU A 101 1.02 11.37 22.10
C GLU A 101 1.14 9.84 22.03
N THR A 102 1.28 9.26 20.84
CA THR A 102 1.21 7.80 20.62
C THR A 102 2.53 7.15 20.26
N ALA A 103 3.57 7.94 19.97
CA ALA A 103 4.87 7.41 19.58
C ALA A 103 5.46 6.48 20.67
N GLY A 104 5.76 5.25 20.28
CA GLY A 104 6.31 4.21 21.15
C GLY A 104 5.28 3.43 21.97
N ASP A 105 3.99 3.82 21.94
CA ASP A 105 2.90 3.12 22.62
C ASP A 105 2.01 2.39 21.59
N PRO A 106 2.07 1.05 21.52
CA PRO A 106 1.27 0.29 20.56
C PRO A 106 -0.24 0.45 20.77
N TYR A 107 -0.70 0.53 22.02
CA TYR A 107 -2.13 0.68 22.29
C TYR A 107 -2.62 2.07 21.91
N ALA A 108 -1.88 3.10 22.28
CA ALA A 108 -2.23 4.47 21.93
C ALA A 108 -2.19 4.69 20.41
N ALA A 109 -1.20 4.12 19.71
CA ALA A 109 -1.13 4.15 18.25
C ALA A 109 -2.34 3.46 17.60
N ALA A 110 -2.80 2.32 18.12
CA ALA A 110 -4.02 1.67 17.64
C ALA A 110 -5.26 2.56 17.84
N MET A 111 -5.37 3.22 19.00
CA MET A 111 -6.48 4.14 19.27
C MET A 111 -6.47 5.34 18.33
N ALA A 112 -5.29 5.88 17.99
CA ALA A 112 -5.17 6.93 16.99
C ALA A 112 -5.64 6.47 15.60
N VAL A 113 -5.28 5.26 15.16
CA VAL A 113 -5.77 4.69 13.90
C VAL A 113 -7.29 4.56 13.90
N LEU A 114 -7.88 4.05 14.99
CA LEU A 114 -9.32 3.92 15.14
C LEU A 114 -10.03 5.28 15.15
N ALA A 115 -9.47 6.29 15.81
CA ALA A 115 -9.98 7.65 15.81
C ALA A 115 -10.02 8.26 14.39
N GLN A 116 -9.13 7.81 13.50
CA GLN A 116 -9.07 8.25 12.10
C GLN A 116 -9.89 7.38 11.13
N ALA A 117 -10.63 6.39 11.63
CA ALA A 117 -11.48 5.53 10.80
C ALA A 117 -12.41 6.31 9.84
N PRO A 118 -13.09 7.41 10.24
CA PRO A 118 -13.92 8.19 9.31
C PRO A 118 -13.11 8.87 8.19
N ALA A 119 -11.86 9.25 8.43
CA ALA A 119 -10.99 9.80 7.41
C ALA A 119 -10.53 8.71 6.44
N LEU A 120 -10.11 7.55 6.97
CA LEU A 120 -9.70 6.38 6.19
C LEU A 120 -10.81 5.87 5.27
N ARG A 121 -12.05 5.75 5.77
CA ARG A 121 -13.23 5.36 4.95
C ARG A 121 -13.39 6.28 3.74
N ARG A 122 -13.41 7.60 3.96
CA ARG A 122 -13.52 8.60 2.88
C ARG A 122 -12.34 8.55 1.90
N MET A 123 -11.14 8.21 2.37
CA MET A 123 -9.99 8.05 1.48
C MET A 123 -10.12 6.80 0.62
N VAL A 124 -10.54 5.67 1.20
CA VAL A 124 -10.73 4.39 0.49
C VAL A 124 -11.86 4.47 -0.53
N GLU A 125 -12.98 5.11 -0.21
CA GLU A 125 -14.11 5.31 -1.14
C GLU A 125 -13.71 6.07 -2.42
N ARG A 126 -12.66 6.90 -2.33
CA ARG A 126 -12.11 7.68 -3.45
C ARG A 126 -11.02 6.94 -4.23
N LEU A 127 -10.59 5.76 -3.78
CA LEU A 127 -9.66 4.94 -4.53
C LEU A 127 -10.34 4.39 -5.79
N PRO A 128 -9.61 4.27 -6.91
CA PRO A 128 -10.12 3.58 -8.08
C PRO A 128 -10.54 2.16 -7.70
N LYS A 129 -11.78 1.77 -8.05
CA LYS A 129 -12.35 0.46 -7.72
C LYS A 129 -11.88 -0.67 -8.63
N ASP A 130 -11.25 -0.33 -9.75
CA ASP A 130 -10.66 -1.31 -10.66
C ASP A 130 -9.19 -1.53 -10.30
N PRO A 131 -8.77 -2.78 -9.98
CA PRO A 131 -7.37 -3.12 -10.03
C PRO A 131 -6.95 -3.06 -11.51
N ALA A 132 -6.07 -2.12 -11.85
CA ALA A 132 -5.34 -2.25 -13.10
C ALA A 132 -4.64 -3.62 -13.05
N PRO A 133 -4.91 -4.54 -14.02
CA PRO A 133 -4.21 -5.80 -14.02
C PRO A 133 -2.72 -5.49 -14.09
N ASP A 134 -1.94 -6.16 -13.24
CA ASP A 134 -0.48 -6.15 -13.28
C ASP A 134 -0.07 -6.79 -14.62
N ARG A 135 -0.12 -5.98 -15.68
CA ARG A 135 0.27 -6.39 -17.01
C ARG A 135 1.78 -6.24 -17.04
N PRO A 136 2.56 -7.33 -17.11
CA PRO A 136 3.98 -7.20 -17.35
C PRO A 136 4.18 -6.37 -18.63
N PRO A 137 5.20 -5.49 -18.68
CA PRO A 137 5.47 -4.70 -19.88
C PRO A 137 5.56 -5.66 -21.06
N ALA A 138 4.78 -5.38 -22.11
CA ALA A 138 4.83 -6.18 -23.32
C ALA A 138 6.28 -6.26 -23.77
N ALA A 139 6.85 -7.45 -23.76
CA ALA A 139 8.17 -7.69 -24.32
C ALA A 139 8.14 -7.16 -25.76
N SER A 140 8.96 -6.15 -26.02
CA SER A 140 9.19 -5.65 -27.36
C SER A 140 9.76 -6.81 -28.18
N THR A 141 8.92 -7.46 -28.99
CA THR A 141 9.36 -8.42 -30.01
C THR A 141 10.05 -7.64 -31.13
N GLY A 142 11.25 -7.14 -30.84
CA GLY A 142 12.21 -6.68 -31.81
C GLY A 142 13.20 -7.81 -32.08
N ALA A 143 12.85 -8.69 -33.02
CA ALA A 143 13.81 -9.65 -33.58
C ALA A 143 13.44 -9.97 -35.03
N ALA A 144 14.10 -9.23 -35.93
CA ALA A 144 14.59 -9.63 -37.23
C ALA A 144 13.75 -10.64 -38.05
N ARG A 145 13.07 -10.14 -39.09
CA ARG A 145 13.09 -10.82 -40.39
C ARG A 145 14.07 -10.09 -41.29
N ALA A 146 15.25 -10.68 -41.38
CA ALA A 146 16.27 -10.37 -42.34
C ALA A 146 15.73 -10.55 -43.78
N ALA A 147 16.32 -9.76 -44.67
CA ALA A 147 16.14 -9.78 -46.10
C ALA A 147 16.34 -11.19 -46.70
N GLU A 148 15.40 -11.55 -47.58
CA GLU A 148 15.52 -12.13 -48.94
C GLU A 148 16.82 -12.88 -49.37
N PRO A 149 16.69 -13.90 -50.25
CA PRO A 149 16.62 -13.56 -51.67
C PRO A 149 15.65 -14.37 -52.53
N ALA A 150 15.27 -13.71 -53.63
CA ALA A 150 14.54 -14.18 -54.78
C ALA A 150 15.13 -15.44 -55.42
N GLU A 151 14.25 -16.34 -55.81
CA GLU A 151 14.54 -17.53 -56.61
C GLU A 151 14.42 -17.18 -58.11
N PRO A 152 15.44 -17.42 -58.94
CA PRO A 152 15.36 -17.17 -60.37
C PRO A 152 14.61 -18.31 -61.08
N ALA A 153 13.66 -17.91 -61.92
CA ALA A 153 13.04 -18.75 -62.94
C ALA A 153 14.09 -19.21 -63.98
N GLN A 154 14.03 -20.49 -64.40
CA GLN A 154 14.49 -21.01 -65.71
C GLN A 154 13.91 -22.42 -65.95
N PRO A 155 13.95 -22.96 -67.19
CA PRO A 155 13.79 -22.33 -68.50
C PRO A 155 12.53 -22.80 -69.26
#